data_AF-A0A3T0RTY5-F1
#
_entry.id   AF-A0A3T0RTY5-F1
#
_cell.length_a   1.000
_cell.length_b   1.000
_cell.length_c   1.000
_cell.angle_alpha   90.00
_cell.angle_beta   90.00
_cell.angle_gamma   90.00
#
_symmetry.space_group_name_H-M   'P 1'
#
loop_
_entity.id
_entity.type
_entity.pdbx_description
1 polymer ?
#
loop_
_entity_poly.entity_id
_entity_poly.type
_entity_poly.pdbx_seq_one_letter_code
_entity_poly.pdbx_strand_id
1 'polypeptide(L)'
;MTKLLFILIIVFIAAVYTGCQSAIDKAVRDTKYSAYEMIGIEKRDLFKKEVKNVKSSQQDTQEDFGDALKHLQAVYNVDGGKLEKAYKSLDSSYKDAEKSVANVQNHINKLEVLSGDLFAEWEKEIKEISSRDLRMKSSESLLNTQKKYNTYHDSLKKSEAKMAPVLARLKDQTLFLKHNLNAKVVAGLKTESDKIQTDINVLIKDMNESIAKADDMIKELE
;
A
#
# COMPACT_ATOMS: atom_id res chain seq x y z
N MET A 1 9.35 42.38 -14.16
CA MET A 1 9.84 42.30 -12.76
C MET A 1 8.75 41.93 -11.76
N THR A 2 7.60 42.63 -11.74
CA THR A 2 6.49 42.37 -10.79
C THR A 2 5.89 40.97 -10.84
N LYS A 3 5.71 40.37 -12.03
CA LYS A 3 5.24 38.96 -12.15
C LYS A 3 6.22 37.93 -11.60
N LEU A 4 7.53 38.15 -11.75
CA LEU A 4 8.58 37.25 -11.25
C LEU A 4 8.69 37.33 -9.72
N LEU A 5 8.52 38.53 -9.16
CA LEU A 5 8.49 38.77 -7.72
C LEU A 5 7.27 38.10 -7.06
N PHE A 6 6.10 38.17 -7.70
CA PHE A 6 4.88 37.48 -7.22
C PHE A 6 5.02 35.96 -7.23
N ILE A 7 5.63 35.39 -8.27
CA ILE A 7 5.89 33.94 -8.35
C ILE A 7 6.87 33.50 -7.25
N LEU A 8 7.94 34.28 -7.01
CA LEU A 8 8.90 33.99 -5.92
C LEU A 8 8.26 34.05 -4.54
N ILE A 9 7.36 35.01 -4.29
CA ILE A 9 6.63 35.13 -3.01
C ILE A 9 5.68 33.93 -2.83
N ILE A 10 4.95 33.50 -3.86
CA ILE A 10 4.05 32.35 -3.79
C ILE A 10 4.83 31.04 -3.55
N VAL A 11 5.97 30.87 -4.22
CA VAL A 11 6.86 29.70 -4.02
C VAL A 11 7.45 29.69 -2.61
N PHE A 12 7.85 30.85 -2.09
CA PHE A 12 8.39 30.96 -0.73
C PHE A 12 7.33 30.67 0.34
N ILE A 13 6.11 31.18 0.17
CA ILE A 13 4.98 30.89 1.05
C ILE A 13 4.64 29.39 1.00
N ALA A 14 4.51 28.79 -0.19
CA ALA A 14 4.25 27.36 -0.33
C ALA A 14 5.31 26.48 0.36
N ALA A 15 6.59 26.84 0.26
CA ALA A 15 7.69 26.12 0.91
C ALA A 15 7.64 26.22 2.45
N VAL A 16 7.27 27.39 3.00
CA VAL A 16 7.11 27.59 4.46
C VAL A 16 5.92 26.79 4.99
N TYR A 17 4.81 26.72 4.25
CA TYR A 17 3.63 25.92 4.65
C TYR A 17 3.93 24.41 4.69
N THR A 18 4.68 23.87 3.72
CA THR A 18 5.03 22.44 3.71
C THR A 18 6.01 22.04 4.80
N GLY A 19 6.95 22.93 5.15
CA GLY A 19 7.92 22.68 6.22
C GLY A 19 7.27 22.60 7.60
N CYS A 20 6.38 23.54 7.91
CA CYS A 20 5.68 23.58 9.19
C CYS A 20 4.75 22.37 9.40
N GLN A 21 4.08 21.87 8.36
CA GLN A 21 3.19 20.72 8.48
C GLN A 21 3.94 19.45 8.90
N SER A 22 5.12 19.20 8.29
CA SER A 22 5.93 18.03 8.61
C SER A 22 6.42 18.01 10.07
N ALA A 23 6.77 19.18 10.61
CA ALA A 23 7.20 19.32 11.99
C ALA A 23 6.05 19.13 12.99
N ILE A 24 4.86 19.65 12.67
CA ILE A 24 3.65 19.45 13.47
C ILE A 24 3.26 17.97 13.48
N ASP A 25 3.25 17.30 12.34
CA ASP A 25 2.91 15.88 12.26
C ASP A 25 3.89 15.02 13.06
N LYS A 26 5.19 15.35 13.03
CA LYS A 26 6.19 14.67 13.85
C LYS A 26 5.94 14.91 15.35
N ALA A 27 5.70 16.14 15.78
CA ALA A 27 5.45 16.45 17.19
C ALA A 27 4.19 15.76 17.73
N VAL A 28 3.12 15.67 16.92
CA VAL A 28 1.91 14.91 17.27
C VAL A 28 2.21 13.43 17.41
N ARG A 29 3.00 12.84 16.49
CA ARG A 29 3.42 11.44 16.59
C ARG A 29 4.29 11.17 17.82
N ASP A 30 5.27 12.02 18.10
CA ASP A 30 6.15 11.89 19.28
C ASP A 30 5.33 11.88 20.58
N THR A 31 4.28 12.71 20.64
CA THR A 31 3.31 12.72 21.77
C THR A 31 2.53 11.40 21.86
N LYS A 32 2.08 10.85 20.73
CA LYS A 32 1.40 9.55 20.68
C LYS A 32 2.32 8.40 21.10
N TYR A 33 3.58 8.40 20.67
CA TYR A 33 4.55 7.38 21.09
C TYR A 33 4.78 7.45 22.59
N SER A 34 4.97 8.65 23.14
CA SER A 34 5.12 8.84 24.59
C SER A 34 3.92 8.27 25.37
N ALA A 35 2.69 8.47 24.89
CA ALA A 35 1.49 7.92 25.50
C ALA A 35 1.41 6.38 25.39
N TYR A 36 1.87 5.80 24.28
CA TYR A 36 1.98 4.35 24.10
C TYR A 36 3.04 3.73 25.03
N GLU A 37 4.20 4.37 25.14
CA GLU A 37 5.29 3.96 26.04
C GLU A 37 4.84 4.01 27.51
N MET A 38 4.05 5.01 27.91
CA MET A 38 3.46 5.09 29.26
C MET A 38 2.57 3.90 29.62
N ILE A 39 1.96 3.24 28.62
CA ILE A 39 1.15 2.03 28.80
C ILE A 39 1.89 0.75 28.38
N GLY A 40 3.21 0.83 28.18
CA GLY A 40 4.09 -0.31 27.90
C GLY A 40 4.09 -0.79 26.44
N ILE A 41 3.65 0.05 25.49
CA ILE A 41 3.68 -0.27 24.06
C ILE A 41 4.86 0.45 23.40
N GLU A 42 5.85 -0.33 22.98
CA GLU A 42 7.07 0.18 22.34
C GLU A 42 6.87 0.44 20.83
N LYS A 43 7.68 1.33 20.25
CA LYS A 43 7.66 1.61 18.80
C LYS A 43 7.88 0.34 17.96
N ARG A 44 8.67 -0.61 18.46
CA ARG A 44 8.87 -1.92 17.82
C ARG A 44 7.56 -2.71 17.68
N ASP A 45 6.67 -2.66 18.68
CA ASP A 45 5.38 -3.33 18.63
C ASP A 45 4.39 -2.62 17.69
N LEU A 46 4.43 -1.28 17.65
CA LEU A 46 3.67 -0.50 16.66
C LEU A 46 4.11 -0.84 15.24
N PHE A 47 5.41 -0.94 15.00
CA PHE A 47 5.96 -1.33 13.71
C PHE A 47 5.55 -2.77 13.33
N LYS A 48 5.70 -3.74 14.24
CA LYS A 48 5.23 -5.13 14.03
C LYS A 48 3.73 -5.20 13.71
N LYS A 49 2.92 -4.43 14.43
CA LYS A 49 1.48 -4.33 14.17
C LYS A 49 1.21 -3.78 12.78
N GLU A 50 1.95 -2.78 12.35
CA GLU A 50 1.75 -2.20 11.02
C GLU A 50 2.20 -3.14 9.89
N VAL A 51 3.27 -3.92 10.08
CA VAL A 51 3.63 -5.01 9.13
C VAL A 51 2.47 -6.02 9.00
N LYS A 52 1.82 -6.38 10.12
CA LYS A 52 0.63 -7.25 10.11
C LYS A 52 -0.56 -6.60 9.38
N ASN A 53 -0.79 -5.30 9.56
CA ASN A 53 -1.86 -4.57 8.88
C ASN A 53 -1.61 -4.49 7.36
N VAL A 54 -0.38 -4.19 6.93
CA VAL A 54 -0.01 -4.22 5.51
C VAL A 54 -0.24 -5.61 4.94
N LYS A 55 0.22 -6.67 5.62
CA LYS A 55 -0.04 -8.05 5.20
C LYS A 55 -1.54 -8.32 5.01
N SER A 56 -2.37 -8.01 6.02
CA SER A 56 -3.82 -8.23 5.95
C SER A 56 -4.45 -7.45 4.80
N SER A 57 -4.12 -6.17 4.64
CA SER A 57 -4.65 -5.37 3.53
C SER A 57 -4.23 -5.90 2.16
N GLN A 58 -3.03 -6.45 2.00
CA GLN A 58 -2.64 -7.13 0.76
C GLN A 58 -3.48 -8.39 0.51
N GLN A 59 -3.79 -9.17 1.55
CA GLN A 59 -4.65 -10.36 1.44
C GLN A 59 -6.07 -9.97 1.00
N ASP A 60 -6.68 -8.98 1.66
CA ASP A 60 -8.00 -8.46 1.29
C ASP A 60 -8.01 -7.96 -0.16
N THR A 61 -6.94 -7.25 -0.56
CA THR A 61 -6.81 -6.73 -1.93
C THR A 61 -6.68 -7.87 -2.96
N GLN A 62 -6.00 -8.98 -2.63
CA GLN A 62 -5.93 -10.16 -3.51
C GLN A 62 -7.32 -10.76 -3.73
N GLU A 63 -8.12 -10.86 -2.67
CA GLU A 63 -9.50 -11.36 -2.75
C GLU A 63 -10.36 -10.45 -3.63
N ASP A 64 -10.30 -9.14 -3.43
CA ASP A 64 -11.07 -8.17 -4.22
C ASP A 64 -10.73 -8.20 -5.72
N PHE A 65 -9.43 -8.27 -6.07
CA PHE A 65 -9.02 -8.43 -7.47
C PHE A 65 -9.44 -9.78 -8.04
N GLY A 66 -9.42 -10.85 -7.24
CA GLY A 66 -9.91 -12.17 -7.62
C GLY A 66 -11.41 -12.16 -7.93
N ASP A 67 -12.21 -11.51 -7.09
CA ASP A 67 -13.66 -11.35 -7.30
C ASP A 67 -13.97 -10.46 -8.49
N ALA A 68 -13.24 -9.36 -8.67
CA ALA A 68 -13.36 -8.51 -9.85
C ALA A 68 -13.07 -9.30 -11.14
N LEU A 69 -12.02 -10.13 -11.16
CA LEU A 69 -11.71 -11.00 -12.29
C LEU A 69 -12.82 -12.02 -12.55
N LYS A 70 -13.32 -12.69 -11.51
CA LYS A 70 -14.40 -13.66 -11.62
C LYS A 70 -15.68 -13.03 -12.18
N HIS A 71 -16.06 -11.85 -11.69
CA HIS A 71 -17.23 -11.14 -12.20
C HIS A 71 -17.02 -10.59 -13.62
N LEU A 72 -15.81 -10.15 -13.94
CA LEU A 72 -15.43 -9.76 -15.28
C LEU A 72 -15.62 -10.93 -16.26
N GLN A 73 -15.13 -12.11 -15.92
CA GLN A 73 -15.33 -13.33 -16.72
C GLN A 73 -16.81 -13.70 -16.85
N ALA A 74 -17.61 -13.52 -15.79
CA ALA A 74 -19.04 -13.80 -15.84
C ALA A 74 -19.77 -12.91 -16.84
N VAL A 75 -19.39 -11.62 -16.98
CA VAL A 75 -20.00 -10.72 -17.98
C VAL A 75 -19.86 -11.26 -19.40
N TYR A 76 -18.76 -11.93 -19.74
CA TYR A 76 -18.51 -12.46 -21.08
C TYR A 76 -19.18 -13.81 -21.37
N ASN A 77 -19.65 -14.51 -20.34
CA ASN A 77 -20.17 -15.87 -20.44
C ASN A 77 -21.69 -15.96 -20.23
N VAL A 78 -22.39 -14.83 -20.07
CA VAL A 78 -23.84 -14.79 -19.85
C VAL A 78 -24.61 -14.33 -21.08
N ASP A 79 -25.77 -14.96 -21.32
CA ASP A 79 -26.72 -14.51 -22.33
C ASP A 79 -27.29 -13.12 -21.99
N GLY A 80 -27.76 -12.40 -23.02
CA GLY A 80 -28.17 -10.99 -22.93
C GLY A 80 -29.11 -10.64 -21.76
N GLY A 81 -30.03 -11.55 -21.39
CA GLY A 81 -30.96 -11.35 -20.28
C GLY A 81 -30.35 -11.32 -18.87
N LYS A 82 -29.06 -11.66 -18.72
CA LYS A 82 -28.34 -11.67 -17.43
C LYS A 82 -27.16 -10.69 -17.39
N LEU A 83 -26.88 -9.96 -18.48
CA LEU A 83 -25.75 -9.03 -18.58
C LEU A 83 -25.78 -7.92 -17.53
N GLU A 84 -26.96 -7.34 -17.26
CA GLU A 84 -27.08 -6.27 -16.26
C GLU A 84 -26.71 -6.75 -14.86
N LYS A 85 -27.12 -7.97 -14.48
CA LYS A 85 -26.78 -8.54 -13.19
C LYS A 85 -25.27 -8.80 -13.08
N ALA A 86 -24.68 -9.40 -14.12
CA ALA A 86 -23.24 -9.66 -14.15
C ALA A 86 -22.43 -8.35 -14.09
N TYR A 87 -22.86 -7.32 -14.81
CA TYR A 87 -22.27 -5.99 -14.76
C TYR A 87 -22.33 -5.38 -13.35
N LYS A 88 -23.49 -5.45 -12.67
CA LYS A 88 -23.63 -4.92 -11.30
C LYS A 88 -22.67 -5.60 -10.31
N SER A 89 -22.45 -6.91 -10.46
CA SER A 89 -21.44 -7.64 -9.67
C SER A 89 -20.02 -7.17 -9.97
N LEU A 90 -19.67 -6.97 -11.25
CA LEU A 90 -18.37 -6.43 -11.65
C LEU A 90 -18.15 -5.01 -11.10
N ASP A 91 -19.12 -4.12 -11.26
CA ASP A 91 -19.05 -2.74 -10.75
C ASP A 91 -18.87 -2.69 -9.22
N SER A 92 -19.51 -3.60 -8.49
CA SER A 92 -19.29 -3.73 -7.04
C SER A 92 -17.86 -4.16 -6.72
N SER A 93 -17.38 -5.25 -7.31
CA SER A 93 -16.03 -5.74 -7.04
C SER A 93 -14.93 -4.78 -7.50
N TYR A 94 -15.16 -4.02 -8.57
CA TYR A 94 -14.25 -2.93 -8.96
C TYR A 94 -14.14 -1.87 -7.85
N LYS A 95 -15.27 -1.45 -7.27
CA LYS A 95 -15.28 -0.46 -6.18
C LYS A 95 -14.65 -0.99 -4.90
N ASP A 96 -14.78 -2.27 -4.63
CA ASP A 96 -14.15 -2.89 -3.46
C ASP A 96 -12.63 -2.99 -3.67
N ALA A 97 -12.17 -3.41 -4.85
CA ALA A 97 -10.76 -3.34 -5.24
C ALA A 97 -10.19 -1.91 -5.18
N GLU A 98 -10.95 -0.89 -5.60
CA GLU A 98 -10.53 0.52 -5.50
C GLU A 98 -10.28 0.94 -4.04
N LYS A 99 -11.15 0.54 -3.11
CA LYS A 99 -11.00 0.83 -1.68
C LYS A 99 -9.84 0.07 -1.07
N SER A 100 -9.67 -1.21 -1.39
CA SER A 100 -8.59 -2.02 -0.81
C SER A 100 -7.21 -1.56 -1.29
N VAL A 101 -7.08 -1.14 -2.55
CA VAL A 101 -5.86 -0.46 -3.04
C VAL A 101 -5.53 0.80 -2.22
N ALA A 102 -6.53 1.66 -1.94
CA ALA A 102 -6.33 2.84 -1.11
C ALA A 102 -5.93 2.48 0.33
N ASN A 103 -6.48 1.40 0.89
CA ASN A 103 -6.11 0.90 2.22
C ASN A 103 -4.66 0.41 2.26
N VAL A 104 -4.21 -0.34 1.24
CA VAL A 104 -2.82 -0.78 1.14
C VAL A 104 -1.88 0.42 1.09
N GLN A 105 -2.16 1.42 0.26
CA GLN A 105 -1.36 2.64 0.16
C GLN A 105 -1.26 3.38 1.51
N ASN A 106 -2.37 3.48 2.24
CA ASN A 106 -2.39 4.09 3.57
C ASN A 106 -1.51 3.33 4.58
N HIS A 107 -1.57 2.01 4.58
CA HIS A 107 -0.75 1.18 5.46
C HIS A 107 0.74 1.20 5.07
N ILE A 108 1.07 1.24 3.78
CA ILE A 108 2.45 1.42 3.29
C ILE A 108 3.02 2.74 3.82
N ASN A 109 2.30 3.85 3.67
CA ASN A 109 2.76 5.16 4.15
C ASN A 109 3.00 5.18 5.66
N LYS A 110 2.10 4.56 6.44
CA LYS A 110 2.25 4.43 7.90
C LYS A 110 3.44 3.57 8.27
N LEU A 111 3.63 2.45 7.57
CA LEU A 111 4.75 1.54 7.78
C LEU A 111 6.09 2.24 7.52
N GLU A 112 6.20 3.01 6.44
CA GLU A 112 7.39 3.80 6.09
C GLU A 112 7.72 4.80 7.21
N VAL A 113 6.73 5.55 7.70
CA VAL A 113 6.90 6.49 8.81
C VAL A 113 7.35 5.78 10.09
N LEU A 114 6.66 4.71 10.48
CA LEU A 114 6.97 3.96 11.70
C LEU A 114 8.37 3.34 11.65
N SER A 115 8.77 2.79 10.51
CA SER A 115 10.11 2.21 10.34
C SER A 115 11.20 3.27 10.46
N GLY A 116 11.00 4.45 9.86
CA GLY A 116 11.95 5.56 9.95
C GLY A 116 12.09 6.08 11.37
N ASP A 117 10.97 6.30 12.07
CA ASP A 117 10.96 6.75 13.46
C ASP A 117 11.65 5.71 14.38
N LEU A 118 11.36 4.40 14.20
CA LEU A 118 11.98 3.31 14.97
C LEU A 118 13.48 3.22 14.75
N PHE A 119 13.95 3.25 13.50
CA PHE A 119 15.38 3.12 13.21
C PHE A 119 16.17 4.34 13.69
N ALA A 120 15.62 5.54 13.54
CA ALA A 120 16.26 6.75 14.02
C ALA A 120 16.42 6.78 15.55
N GLU A 121 15.40 6.33 16.28
CA GLU A 121 15.49 6.18 17.73
C GLU A 121 16.52 5.12 18.13
N TRP A 122 16.45 3.94 17.52
CA TRP A 122 17.38 2.86 17.84
C TRP A 122 18.84 3.27 17.60
N GLU A 123 19.13 3.99 16.51
CA GLU A 123 20.45 4.56 16.25
C GLU A 123 20.91 5.58 17.31
N LYS A 124 19.97 6.35 17.86
CA LYS A 124 20.26 7.30 18.94
C LYS A 124 20.61 6.55 20.22
N GLU A 125 19.79 5.58 20.62
CA GLU A 125 20.00 4.81 21.85
C GLU A 125 21.30 3.99 21.80
N ILE A 126 21.69 3.47 20.64
CA ILE A 126 22.99 2.80 20.44
C ILE A 126 24.16 3.69 20.87
N LYS A 127 24.08 5.01 20.68
CA LYS A 127 25.13 5.97 21.07
C LYS A 127 25.18 6.22 22.58
N GLU A 128 24.09 5.95 23.28
CA GLU A 128 23.97 6.12 24.73
C GLU A 128 24.43 4.85 25.48
N ILE A 129 24.46 3.69 24.81
CA ILE A 129 24.99 2.44 25.38
C ILE A 129 26.47 2.61 25.71
N SER A 130 26.84 2.47 26.98
CA SER A 130 28.25 2.56 27.42
C SER A 130 29.06 1.30 27.12
N SER A 131 28.47 0.10 27.30
CA SER A 131 29.14 -1.19 27.05
C SER A 131 29.46 -1.38 25.56
N ARG A 132 30.73 -1.64 25.25
CA ARG A 132 31.19 -1.89 23.87
C ARG A 132 30.50 -3.11 23.24
N ASP A 133 30.37 -4.18 24.00
CA ASP A 133 29.80 -5.43 23.50
C ASP A 133 28.29 -5.30 23.26
N LEU A 134 27.57 -4.62 24.17
CA LEU A 134 26.13 -4.37 23.98
C LEU A 134 25.87 -3.42 22.81
N ARG A 135 26.70 -2.39 22.65
CA ARG A 135 26.60 -1.44 21.53
C ARG A 135 26.80 -2.14 20.20
N MET A 136 27.83 -3.00 20.09
CA MET A 136 28.10 -3.80 18.90
C MET A 136 26.93 -4.73 18.56
N LYS A 137 26.42 -5.49 19.54
CA LYS A 137 25.25 -6.35 19.34
C LYS A 137 24.01 -5.59 18.89
N SER A 138 23.74 -4.43 19.50
CA SER A 138 22.59 -3.59 19.14
C SER A 138 22.73 -3.03 17.71
N SER A 139 23.94 -2.59 17.32
CA SER A 139 24.22 -2.17 15.94
C SER A 139 24.04 -3.29 14.93
N GLU A 140 24.50 -4.51 15.23
CA GLU A 140 24.30 -5.67 14.36
C GLU A 140 22.81 -6.01 14.20
N SER A 141 22.04 -6.00 15.28
CA SER A 141 20.58 -6.21 15.23
C SER A 141 19.85 -5.15 14.41
N LEU A 142 20.22 -3.87 14.56
CA LEU A 142 19.65 -2.79 13.76
C LEU A 142 19.92 -3.01 12.26
N LEU A 143 21.19 -3.28 11.89
CA LEU A 143 21.58 -3.51 10.50
C LEU A 143 20.84 -4.70 9.88
N ASN A 144 20.70 -5.79 10.64
CA ASN A 144 19.95 -6.97 10.20
C ASN A 144 18.46 -6.66 10.00
N THR A 145 17.86 -5.91 10.93
CA THR A 145 16.45 -5.49 10.85
C THR A 145 16.22 -4.59 9.64
N GLN A 146 17.08 -3.59 9.42
CA GLN A 146 17.01 -2.68 8.26
C GLN A 146 17.13 -3.45 6.94
N LYS A 147 18.07 -4.41 6.85
CA LYS A 147 18.24 -5.23 5.65
C LYS A 147 16.99 -6.06 5.32
N LYS A 148 16.38 -6.69 6.33
CA LYS A 148 15.14 -7.45 6.17
C LYS A 148 13.97 -6.54 5.79
N TYR A 149 13.86 -5.39 6.45
CA TYR A 149 12.85 -4.38 6.11
C TYR A 149 12.97 -3.91 4.67
N ASN A 150 14.16 -3.54 4.19
CA ASN A 150 14.34 -3.09 2.81
C ASN A 150 13.95 -4.18 1.79
N THR A 151 14.32 -5.44 2.06
CA THR A 151 13.95 -6.57 1.20
C THR A 151 12.42 -6.76 1.13
N TYR A 152 11.74 -6.61 2.26
CA TYR A 152 10.28 -6.63 2.33
C TYR A 152 9.66 -5.42 1.62
N HIS A 153 10.13 -4.22 1.92
CA HIS A 153 9.66 -2.94 1.38
C HIS A 153 9.75 -2.90 -0.14
N ASP A 154 10.86 -3.34 -0.73
CA ASP A 154 11.02 -3.40 -2.19
C ASP A 154 9.94 -4.28 -2.86
N SER A 155 9.65 -5.44 -2.25
CA SER A 155 8.59 -6.34 -2.74
C SER A 155 7.20 -5.73 -2.58
N LEU A 156 6.97 -5.04 -1.46
CA LEU A 156 5.73 -4.33 -1.16
C LEU A 156 5.48 -3.23 -2.19
N LYS A 157 6.46 -2.34 -2.43
CA LYS A 157 6.37 -1.27 -3.45
C LYS A 157 6.21 -1.83 -4.87
N LYS A 158 6.87 -2.94 -5.20
CA LYS A 158 6.69 -3.63 -6.50
C LYS A 158 5.25 -4.08 -6.73
N SER A 159 4.58 -4.58 -5.69
CA SER A 159 3.17 -4.98 -5.76
C SER A 159 2.23 -3.77 -5.83
N GLU A 160 2.46 -2.75 -4.99
CA GLU A 160 1.70 -1.49 -4.97
C GLU A 160 1.72 -0.79 -6.33
N ALA A 161 2.89 -0.70 -6.96
CA ALA A 161 3.06 -0.05 -8.26
C ALA A 161 2.23 -0.70 -9.39
N LYS A 162 1.87 -1.98 -9.24
CA LYS A 162 1.03 -2.70 -10.21
C LYS A 162 -0.47 -2.52 -9.97
N MET A 163 -0.88 -2.19 -8.74
CA MET A 163 -2.30 -2.05 -8.40
C MET A 163 -2.98 -0.96 -9.24
N ALA A 164 -2.37 0.23 -9.36
CA ALA A 164 -2.97 1.34 -10.07
C ALA A 164 -3.20 1.08 -11.57
N PRO A 165 -2.23 0.53 -12.34
CA PRO A 165 -2.47 0.13 -13.73
C PRO A 165 -3.57 -0.92 -13.90
N VAL A 166 -3.63 -1.95 -13.03
CA VAL A 166 -4.66 -2.99 -13.11
C VAL A 166 -6.04 -2.40 -12.80
N LEU A 167 -6.14 -1.58 -11.75
CA LEU A 167 -7.37 -0.92 -11.35
C LEU A 167 -7.87 0.04 -12.44
N ALA A 168 -6.98 0.76 -13.12
CA ALA A 168 -7.33 1.63 -14.24
C ALA A 168 -7.95 0.84 -15.40
N ARG A 169 -7.39 -0.31 -15.78
CA ARG A 169 -7.98 -1.15 -16.83
C ARG A 169 -9.34 -1.73 -16.41
N LEU A 170 -9.49 -2.16 -15.16
CA LEU A 170 -10.79 -2.58 -14.63
C LEU A 170 -11.83 -1.46 -14.66
N LYS A 171 -11.43 -0.23 -14.32
CA LYS A 171 -12.28 0.95 -14.39
C LYS A 171 -12.75 1.22 -15.81
N ASP A 172 -11.83 1.26 -16.77
CA ASP A 172 -12.14 1.50 -18.18
C ASP A 172 -13.12 0.46 -18.71
N GLN A 173 -12.88 -0.81 -18.38
CA GLN A 173 -13.74 -1.93 -18.76
C GLN A 173 -15.14 -1.81 -18.14
N THR A 174 -15.22 -1.46 -16.86
CA THR A 174 -16.49 -1.27 -16.14
C THR A 174 -17.28 -0.09 -16.72
N LEU A 175 -16.63 1.05 -16.95
CA LEU A 175 -17.27 2.23 -17.54
C LEU A 175 -17.76 1.98 -18.97
N PHE A 176 -16.99 1.25 -19.77
CA PHE A 176 -17.42 0.88 -21.11
C PHE A 176 -18.66 -0.01 -21.07
N LEU A 177 -18.65 -1.06 -20.24
CA LEU A 177 -19.76 -2.00 -20.12
C LEU A 177 -21.05 -1.32 -19.67
N LYS A 178 -20.96 -0.32 -18.77
CA LYS A 178 -22.12 0.43 -18.24
C LYS A 178 -23.09 0.94 -19.32
N HIS A 179 -22.58 1.35 -20.48
CA HIS A 179 -23.38 1.92 -21.57
C HIS A 179 -23.55 0.97 -22.76
N ASN A 180 -22.91 -0.20 -22.72
CA ASN A 180 -22.75 -1.09 -23.87
C ASN A 180 -23.07 -2.55 -23.53
N LEU A 181 -24.09 -2.81 -22.70
CA LEU A 181 -24.56 -4.15 -22.33
C LEU A 181 -25.31 -4.84 -23.48
N ASN A 182 -24.60 -5.08 -24.58
CA ASN A 182 -25.06 -5.84 -25.73
C ASN A 182 -24.11 -7.02 -25.94
N ALA A 183 -24.66 -8.23 -26.06
CA ALA A 183 -23.88 -9.46 -26.21
C ALA A 183 -22.83 -9.40 -27.33
N LYS A 184 -23.13 -8.75 -28.47
CA LYS A 184 -22.20 -8.58 -29.58
C LYS A 184 -21.04 -7.64 -29.23
N VAL A 185 -21.32 -6.57 -28.49
CA VAL A 185 -20.30 -5.58 -28.07
C VAL A 185 -19.41 -6.18 -26.98
N VAL A 186 -20.02 -6.88 -26.02
CA VAL A 186 -19.32 -7.58 -24.94
C VAL A 186 -18.36 -8.65 -25.49
N ALA A 187 -18.76 -9.41 -26.50
CA ALA A 187 -17.88 -10.38 -27.16
C ALA A 187 -16.61 -9.76 -27.77
N GLY A 188 -16.69 -8.52 -28.24
CA GLY A 188 -15.54 -7.79 -28.82
C GLY A 188 -14.47 -7.38 -27.80
N LEU A 189 -14.75 -7.46 -26.50
CA LEU A 189 -13.83 -7.06 -25.43
C LEU A 189 -13.03 -8.24 -24.84
N LYS A 190 -13.23 -9.46 -25.36
CA LYS A 190 -12.59 -10.67 -24.84
C LYS A 190 -11.06 -10.54 -24.76
N THR A 191 -10.43 -10.01 -25.80
CA THR A 191 -8.98 -9.80 -25.83
C THR A 191 -8.50 -8.84 -24.74
N GLU A 192 -9.26 -7.79 -24.42
CA GLU A 192 -8.90 -6.86 -23.35
C GLU A 192 -9.10 -7.50 -21.97
N SER A 193 -10.17 -8.29 -21.80
CA SER A 193 -10.39 -9.09 -20.59
C SER A 193 -9.25 -10.07 -20.31
N ASP A 194 -8.71 -10.73 -21.35
CA ASP A 194 -7.62 -11.70 -21.18
C ASP A 194 -6.31 -10.99 -20.73
N LYS A 195 -6.09 -9.72 -21.13
CA LYS A 195 -4.99 -8.90 -20.62
C LYS A 195 -5.19 -8.52 -19.16
N ILE A 196 -6.38 -8.06 -18.79
CA ILE A 196 -6.72 -7.74 -17.39
C ILE A 196 -6.52 -8.97 -16.50
N GLN A 197 -6.95 -10.16 -16.95
CA GLN A 197 -6.70 -11.41 -16.25
C GLN A 197 -5.21 -11.67 -16.02
N THR A 198 -4.41 -11.49 -17.06
CA THR A 198 -2.95 -11.67 -16.98
C THR A 198 -2.33 -10.72 -15.96
N ASP A 199 -2.73 -9.45 -15.98
CA ASP A 199 -2.24 -8.44 -15.04
C ASP A 199 -2.64 -8.75 -13.60
N ILE A 200 -3.89 -9.16 -13.36
CA ILE A 200 -4.38 -9.56 -12.04
C ILE A 200 -3.59 -10.76 -11.52
N ASN A 201 -3.33 -11.77 -12.36
CA ASN A 201 -2.54 -12.93 -11.96
C ASN A 201 -1.11 -12.55 -11.56
N VAL A 202 -0.48 -11.64 -12.30
CA VAL A 202 0.86 -11.11 -11.96
C VAL A 202 0.82 -10.30 -10.66
N LEU A 203 -0.21 -9.46 -10.48
CA LEU A 203 -0.41 -8.68 -9.25
C LEU A 203 -0.56 -9.59 -8.02
N ILE A 204 -1.42 -10.62 -8.10
CA ILE A 204 -1.64 -11.58 -7.02
C ILE A 204 -0.34 -12.33 -6.68
N LYS A 205 0.44 -12.73 -7.69
CA LYS A 205 1.75 -13.36 -7.48
C LYS A 205 2.71 -12.44 -6.73
N ASP A 206 2.81 -11.17 -7.12
CA ASP A 206 3.70 -10.21 -6.46
C ASP A 206 3.22 -9.86 -5.04
N MET A 207 1.91 -9.81 -4.79
CA MET A 207 1.35 -9.68 -3.44
C MET A 207 1.70 -10.89 -2.57
N ASN A 208 1.60 -12.11 -3.08
CA ASN A 208 2.02 -13.32 -2.35
C ASN A 208 3.51 -13.28 -1.97
N GLU A 209 4.36 -12.83 -2.90
CA GLU A 209 5.80 -12.63 -2.62
C GLU A 209 6.05 -11.57 -1.55
N SER A 210 5.23 -10.51 -1.49
CA SER A 210 5.30 -9.46 -0.46
C SER A 210 4.81 -9.97 0.90
N ILE A 211 3.69 -10.70 0.93
CA ILE A 211 3.10 -11.30 2.13
C ILE A 211 4.07 -12.28 2.79
N ALA A 212 4.74 -13.13 1.99
CA ALA A 212 5.74 -14.06 2.52
C ALA A 212 6.91 -13.32 3.20
N LYS A 213 7.37 -12.20 2.62
CA LYS A 213 8.42 -11.37 3.25
C LYS A 213 7.91 -10.62 4.48
N ALA A 214 6.63 -10.26 4.52
CA ALA A 214 6.01 -9.70 5.72
C ALA A 214 6.03 -10.72 6.86
N ASP A 215 5.79 -12.00 6.59
CA ASP A 215 5.93 -13.08 7.58
C ASP A 215 7.35 -13.22 8.11
N ASP A 216 8.35 -13.13 7.23
CA ASP A 216 9.75 -13.15 7.66
C ASP A 216 10.14 -11.91 8.48
N MET A 217 9.55 -10.75 8.17
CA MET A 217 9.70 -9.53 8.95
C MET A 217 9.03 -9.65 10.32
N ILE A 218 7.83 -10.24 10.41
CA ILE A 218 7.14 -10.48 11.69
C ILE A 218 7.97 -11.40 12.57
N LYS A 219 8.55 -12.48 12.03
CA LYS A 219 9.44 -13.39 12.78
C LYS A 219 10.71 -12.72 13.28
N GLU A 220 11.26 -11.74 12.56
CA GLU A 220 12.40 -10.93 13.04
C GLU A 220 12.02 -10.01 14.21
N LEU A 221 10.73 -9.68 14.31
CA LEU A 221 10.20 -8.78 15.33
C LEU A 221 9.66 -9.51 16.57
N GLU A 222 9.66 -10.84 16.57
CA GLU A 222 9.35 -11.74 17.70
C GLU A 222 10.60 -12.03 18.53
#